data_AF-A0A329T616-F1
#
_entry.id   AF-A0A329T616-F1
#
_cell.length_a   1.000
_cell.length_b   1.000
_cell.length_c   1.000
_cell.angle_alpha   90.00
_cell.angle_beta   90.00
_cell.angle_gamma   90.00
#
_symmetry.space_group_name_H-M   'P 1'
#
loop_
_entity.id
_entity.type
_entity.pdbx_description
1 polymer ?
#
loop_
_entity_poly.entity_id
_entity_poly.type
_entity_poly.pdbx_seq_one_letter_code
_entity_poly.pdbx_strand_id
1 'polypeptide(L)'
;MKPNQDQQERTHTNWIASMNDAFTTCRQVLMRASVDVSDPRRALWPAVPRSQMSREHQTVAQCHAAVLDYAEHIEPFRNRCSHAWTERIQPPHAFPDGSQLPVVLAELEEWADRRYEEPVGSKHELTGRKQDVELRRVHLPTEYARGAFRQLNKCREQLKLSADPPTPERTVDGPDDAW
;
A
#
# COMPACT_ATOMS: atom_id res chain seq x y z
N MET A 1 14.51 31.33 -12.47
CA MET A 1 15.52 31.04 -11.44
C MET A 1 15.76 29.54 -11.44
N LYS A 2 16.98 29.07 -11.73
CA LYS A 2 17.33 27.65 -11.56
C LYS A 2 17.50 27.39 -10.06
N PRO A 3 17.00 26.26 -9.52
CA PRO A 3 17.24 25.91 -8.12
C PRO A 3 18.76 25.84 -7.88
N ASN A 4 19.21 26.39 -6.76
CA ASN A 4 20.60 26.26 -6.34
C ASN A 4 20.91 24.77 -6.05
N GLN A 5 22.14 24.31 -6.31
CA GLN A 5 22.51 22.89 -6.14
C GLN A 5 22.20 22.38 -4.72
N ASP A 6 22.48 23.19 -3.70
CA ASP A 6 22.17 22.88 -2.29
C ASP A 6 20.67 22.63 -2.03
N GLN A 7 19.78 23.29 -2.78
CA GLN A 7 18.34 23.13 -2.63
C GLN A 7 17.86 21.83 -3.27
N GLN A 8 18.48 21.41 -4.39
CA GLN A 8 18.18 20.14 -5.04
C GLN A 8 18.65 18.96 -4.17
N GLU A 9 19.84 19.05 -3.60
CA GLU A 9 20.38 18.04 -2.69
C GLU A 9 19.50 17.86 -1.44
N ARG A 10 19.12 18.96 -0.78
CA ARG A 10 18.22 18.90 0.39
C ARG A 10 16.85 18.31 0.05
N THR A 11 16.28 18.67 -1.11
CA THR A 11 14.99 18.14 -1.55
C THR A 11 15.09 16.63 -1.79
N HIS A 12 16.18 16.18 -2.42
CA HIS A 12 16.43 14.76 -2.66
C HIS A 12 16.62 13.98 -1.35
N THR A 13 17.40 14.50 -0.39
CA THR A 13 17.58 13.86 0.92
C THR A 13 16.27 13.77 1.70
N ASN A 14 15.46 14.83 1.72
CA ASN A 14 14.15 14.83 2.37
C ASN A 14 13.20 13.80 1.75
N TRP A 15 13.21 13.69 0.41
CA TRP A 15 12.41 12.70 -0.30
C TRP A 15 12.85 11.27 0.01
N ILE A 16 14.15 10.97 0.05
CA ILE A 16 14.67 9.65 0.45
C ILE A 16 14.23 9.29 1.88
N ALA A 17 14.32 10.24 2.81
CA ALA A 17 13.87 10.04 4.19
C ALA A 17 12.38 9.70 4.24
N SER A 18 11.54 10.48 3.57
CA SER A 18 10.09 10.23 3.47
C SER A 18 9.77 8.86 2.87
N MET A 19 10.47 8.47 1.79
CA MET A 19 10.30 7.16 1.17
C MET A 19 10.70 6.01 2.13
N ASN A 20 11.77 6.17 2.90
CA ASN A 20 12.20 5.18 3.89
C ASN A 20 11.21 5.05 5.05
N ASP A 21 10.58 6.15 5.46
CA ASP A 21 9.53 6.16 6.47
C ASP A 21 8.26 5.47 5.94
N ALA A 22 7.84 5.77 4.70
CA ALA A 22 6.73 5.10 4.03
C ALA A 22 6.96 3.59 3.90
N PHE A 23 8.17 3.18 3.49
CA PHE A 23 8.58 1.77 3.45
C PHE A 23 8.47 1.10 4.83
N THR A 24 9.01 1.74 5.87
CA THR A 24 9.04 1.19 7.23
C THR A 24 7.63 1.04 7.78
N THR A 25 6.80 2.07 7.57
CA THR A 25 5.38 2.08 7.95
C THR A 25 4.62 0.97 7.24
N CYS A 26 4.76 0.87 5.92
CA CYS A 26 4.14 -0.18 5.13
C CYS A 26 4.54 -1.58 5.62
N ARG A 27 5.82 -1.80 5.92
CA ARG A 27 6.32 -3.06 6.48
C ARG A 27 5.67 -3.38 7.83
N GLN A 28 5.62 -2.41 8.75
CA GLN A 28 5.04 -2.60 10.08
C GLN A 28 3.55 -2.93 10.01
N VAL A 29 2.79 -2.21 9.18
CA VAL A 29 1.36 -2.44 9.01
C VAL A 29 1.09 -3.80 8.36
N LEU A 30 1.90 -4.22 7.38
CA LEU A 30 1.80 -5.56 6.79
C LEU A 30 2.06 -6.68 7.81
N MET A 31 3.05 -6.50 8.71
CA MET A 31 3.29 -7.45 9.80
C MET A 31 2.11 -7.51 10.75
N ARG A 32 1.53 -6.37 11.13
CA ARG A 32 0.32 -6.35 11.97
C ARG A 32 -0.85 -7.04 11.28
N ALA A 33 -1.07 -6.76 10.00
CA ALA A 33 -2.12 -7.37 9.20
C ALA A 33 -1.95 -8.89 9.06
N SER A 34 -0.74 -9.43 9.16
CA SER A 34 -0.52 -10.89 9.17
C SER A 34 -1.08 -11.61 10.39
N VAL A 35 -1.31 -10.87 11.48
CA VAL A 35 -1.80 -11.41 12.76
C VAL A 35 -3.25 -11.05 12.97
N ASP A 36 -3.62 -9.81 12.67
CA ASP A 36 -4.94 -9.26 12.99
C ASP A 36 -6.01 -9.59 11.93
N VAL A 37 -5.64 -10.04 10.72
CA VAL A 37 -6.58 -10.31 9.62
C VAL A 37 -6.77 -11.81 9.43
N SER A 38 -8.02 -12.25 9.58
CA SER A 38 -8.43 -13.65 9.53
C SER A 38 -8.51 -14.18 8.10
N ASP A 39 -9.12 -13.40 7.20
CA ASP A 39 -9.21 -13.73 5.77
C ASP A 39 -8.34 -12.75 4.95
N PRO A 40 -7.15 -13.19 4.49
CA PRO A 40 -6.24 -12.33 3.75
C PRO A 40 -6.69 -12.02 2.31
N ARG A 41 -7.74 -12.69 1.82
CA ARG A 41 -8.31 -12.51 0.46
C ARG A 41 -9.53 -11.61 0.43
N ARG A 42 -10.05 -11.24 1.61
CA ARG A 42 -11.24 -10.41 1.74
C ARG A 42 -11.02 -8.99 1.20
N ALA A 43 -11.64 -8.68 0.08
CA ALA A 43 -11.63 -7.34 -0.51
C ALA A 43 -12.83 -6.48 -0.10
N LEU A 44 -13.99 -7.11 0.19
CA LEU A 44 -15.24 -6.41 0.45
C LEU A 44 -15.46 -6.17 1.95
N TRP A 45 -15.60 -4.89 2.31
CA TRP A 45 -15.81 -4.44 3.67
C TRP A 45 -17.04 -3.54 3.77
N PRO A 46 -17.73 -3.49 4.92
CA PRO A 46 -18.86 -2.56 5.10
C PRO A 46 -18.44 -1.11 4.83
N ALA A 47 -19.24 -0.34 4.08
CA ALA A 47 -18.96 1.09 3.82
C ALA A 47 -19.34 1.97 5.02
N VAL A 48 -18.68 1.78 6.16
CA VAL A 48 -18.95 2.46 7.43
C VAL A 48 -17.87 3.52 7.76
N PRO A 49 -18.18 4.55 8.56
CA PRO A 49 -17.18 5.51 9.04
C PRO A 49 -16.13 4.84 9.94
N ARG A 50 -14.94 5.44 10.05
CA ARG A 50 -13.81 4.91 10.84
C ARG A 50 -14.17 4.53 12.28
N SER A 51 -15.07 5.28 12.92
CA SER A 51 -15.54 5.02 14.29
C SER A 51 -16.34 3.72 14.44
N GLN A 52 -16.87 3.18 13.35
CA GLN A 52 -17.67 1.95 13.32
C GLN A 52 -16.92 0.78 12.65
N MET A 53 -15.71 1.00 12.16
CA MET A 53 -14.89 -0.05 11.58
C MET A 53 -14.45 -1.03 12.68
N SER A 54 -14.60 -2.33 12.42
CA SER A 54 -13.99 -3.36 13.26
C SER A 54 -12.46 -3.19 13.28
N ARG A 55 -11.79 -3.74 14.29
CA ARG A 55 -10.31 -3.72 14.36
C ARG A 55 -9.69 -4.32 13.09
N GLU A 56 -10.25 -5.42 12.60
CA GLU A 56 -9.77 -6.07 11.38
C GLU A 56 -9.93 -5.16 10.15
N HIS A 57 -11.09 -4.50 10.00
CA HIS A 57 -11.34 -3.55 8.93
C HIS A 57 -10.36 -2.37 8.99
N GLN A 58 -10.13 -1.81 10.18
CA GLN A 58 -9.15 -0.74 10.37
C GLN A 58 -7.74 -1.17 9.95
N THR A 59 -7.33 -2.39 10.34
CA THR A 59 -6.02 -2.93 9.97
C THR A 59 -5.89 -3.10 8.46
N VAL A 60 -6.91 -3.62 7.76
CA VAL A 60 -6.90 -3.72 6.29
C VAL A 60 -6.88 -2.35 5.64
N ALA A 61 -7.67 -1.40 6.13
CA ALA A 61 -7.69 -0.04 5.60
C ALA A 61 -6.33 0.67 5.78
N GLN A 62 -5.67 0.51 6.92
CA GLN A 62 -4.32 1.01 7.17
C GLN A 62 -3.30 0.35 6.25
N CYS A 63 -3.41 -0.96 6.05
CA CYS A 63 -2.52 -1.73 5.18
C CYS A 63 -2.62 -1.25 3.73
N HIS A 64 -3.85 -1.09 3.23
CA HIS A 64 -4.10 -0.56 1.90
C HIS A 64 -3.52 0.86 1.75
N ALA A 65 -3.79 1.76 2.70
CA ALA A 65 -3.28 3.13 2.65
C ALA A 65 -1.74 3.19 2.68
N ALA A 66 -1.08 2.37 3.50
CA ALA A 66 0.38 2.37 3.59
C ALA A 66 1.06 1.83 2.32
N VAL A 67 0.42 0.90 1.61
CA VAL A 67 0.90 0.43 0.29
C VAL A 67 0.78 1.54 -0.75
N LEU A 68 -0.33 2.29 -0.76
CA LEU A 68 -0.52 3.42 -1.68
C LEU A 68 0.48 4.54 -1.42
N ASP A 69 0.67 4.92 -0.16
CA ASP A 69 1.65 5.93 0.26
C ASP A 69 3.08 5.54 -0.19
N TYR A 70 3.46 4.27 0.01
CA TYR A 70 4.76 3.81 -0.49
C TYR A 70 4.84 3.77 -2.02
N ALA A 71 3.75 3.41 -2.71
CA ALA A 71 3.70 3.43 -4.17
C ALA A 71 3.86 4.83 -4.75
N GLU A 72 3.25 5.85 -4.13
CA GLU A 72 3.33 7.26 -4.54
C GLU A 72 4.78 7.77 -4.58
N HIS A 73 5.63 7.30 -3.65
CA HIS A 73 7.05 7.68 -3.64
C HIS A 73 7.85 7.05 -4.80
N ILE A 74 7.41 5.91 -5.33
CA ILE A 74 8.08 5.17 -6.40
C ILE A 74 7.50 5.52 -7.78
N GLU A 75 6.22 5.91 -7.84
CA GLU A 75 5.50 6.19 -9.08
C GLU A 75 6.24 7.15 -10.05
N PRO A 76 6.86 8.26 -9.60
CA PRO A 76 7.60 9.16 -10.50
C PRO A 76 8.70 8.44 -11.31
N PHE A 77 9.17 7.29 -10.82
CA PHE A 77 10.21 6.48 -11.42
C PHE A 77 9.67 5.22 -12.13
N ARG A 78 8.35 5.08 -12.29
CA ARG A 78 7.70 3.89 -12.89
C ARG A 78 8.34 3.39 -14.18
N ASN A 79 8.79 4.30 -15.05
CA ASN A 79 9.41 3.97 -16.33
C ASN A 79 10.78 3.27 -16.19
N ARG A 80 11.44 3.44 -15.04
CA ARG A 80 12.76 2.88 -14.73
C ARG A 80 12.67 1.56 -13.96
N CYS A 81 11.47 1.13 -13.57
CA CYS A 81 11.23 -0.08 -12.78
C CYS A 81 11.17 -1.39 -13.59
N SER A 82 11.92 -1.52 -14.70
CA SER A 82 12.05 -2.76 -15.49
C SER A 82 10.74 -3.55 -15.73
N HIS A 83 9.65 -2.85 -16.06
CA HIS A 83 8.29 -3.41 -16.25
C HIS A 83 7.57 -3.91 -14.99
N ALA A 84 8.23 -3.91 -13.82
CA ALA A 84 7.61 -4.25 -12.54
C ALA A 84 6.46 -3.30 -12.16
N TRP A 85 6.31 -2.13 -12.77
CA TRP A 85 5.14 -1.28 -12.53
C TRP A 85 3.84 -1.83 -13.16
N THR A 86 3.97 -2.45 -14.34
CA THR A 86 2.83 -2.97 -15.12
C THR A 86 2.69 -4.49 -15.00
N GLU A 87 3.70 -5.18 -14.46
CA GLU A 87 3.69 -6.61 -14.24
C GLU A 87 2.58 -7.02 -13.27
N ARG A 88 1.91 -8.13 -13.59
CA ARG A 88 0.83 -8.70 -12.79
C ARG A 88 1.35 -9.22 -11.45
N ILE A 89 0.84 -8.67 -10.34
CA ILE A 89 1.14 -9.13 -8.98
C ILE A 89 0.38 -10.44 -8.69
N GLN A 90 -0.91 -10.47 -9.07
CA GLN A 90 -1.82 -11.61 -8.91
C GLN A 90 -2.83 -11.64 -10.07
N PRO A 91 -3.51 -12.77 -10.33
CA PRO A 91 -4.69 -12.77 -11.19
C PRO A 91 -5.67 -11.64 -10.80
N PRO A 92 -6.38 -11.03 -11.77
CA PRO A 92 -7.39 -10.03 -11.45
C PRO A 92 -8.36 -10.54 -10.37
N HIS A 93 -8.68 -9.68 -9.42
CA HIS A 93 -9.62 -10.01 -8.36
C HIS A 93 -11.03 -10.09 -8.95
N ALA A 94 -11.67 -11.24 -8.84
CA ALA A 94 -13.04 -11.42 -9.30
C ALA A 94 -14.03 -11.09 -8.18
N PHE A 95 -14.96 -10.20 -8.46
CA PHE A 95 -16.09 -9.89 -7.59
C PHE A 95 -17.25 -10.88 -7.78
N PRO A 96 -18.21 -10.94 -6.84
CA PRO A 96 -19.35 -11.85 -6.93
C PRO A 96 -20.22 -11.70 -8.19
N ASP A 97 -20.23 -10.52 -8.81
CA ASP A 97 -20.95 -10.24 -10.07
C ASP A 97 -20.17 -10.65 -11.33
N GLY A 98 -18.96 -11.22 -11.17
CA GLY A 98 -18.06 -11.60 -12.26
C GLY A 98 -17.21 -10.46 -12.80
N SER A 99 -17.39 -9.22 -12.32
CA SER A 99 -16.49 -8.12 -12.66
C SER A 99 -15.10 -8.37 -12.07
N GLN A 100 -14.07 -7.83 -12.72
CA GLN A 100 -12.69 -8.05 -12.32
C GLN A 100 -11.96 -6.73 -12.07
N LEU A 101 -11.09 -6.72 -11.06
CA LEU A 101 -10.20 -5.60 -10.77
C LEU A 101 -8.73 -6.03 -10.91
N PRO A 102 -7.92 -5.37 -11.75
CA PRO A 102 -6.52 -5.69 -11.91
C PRO A 102 -5.74 -5.61 -10.57
N VAL A 103 -4.79 -6.52 -10.40
CA VAL A 103 -3.83 -6.50 -9.28
C VAL A 103 -2.43 -6.23 -9.84
N VAL A 104 -2.17 -4.97 -10.17
CA VAL A 104 -0.91 -4.43 -10.73
C VAL A 104 -0.61 -3.09 -10.06
N LEU A 105 0.67 -2.70 -9.96
CA LEU A 105 1.04 -1.43 -9.32
C LEU A 105 0.42 -0.22 -10.04
N ALA A 106 0.39 -0.26 -11.36
CA ALA A 106 -0.18 0.80 -12.21
C ALA A 106 -1.66 1.12 -11.94
N GLU A 107 -2.42 0.18 -11.38
CA GLU A 107 -3.87 0.31 -11.16
C GLU A 107 -4.22 0.24 -9.66
N LEU A 108 -3.23 0.36 -8.76
CA LEU A 108 -3.48 0.27 -7.32
C LEU A 108 -4.40 1.37 -6.80
N GLU A 109 -4.33 2.57 -7.38
CA GLU A 109 -5.20 3.68 -6.97
C GLU A 109 -6.68 3.39 -7.24
N GLU A 110 -7.01 2.62 -8.29
CA GLU A 110 -8.39 2.24 -8.59
C GLU A 110 -9.05 1.48 -7.42
N TRP A 111 -8.27 0.76 -6.61
CA TRP A 111 -8.75 0.08 -5.42
C TRP A 111 -9.23 1.05 -4.34
N ALA A 112 -8.63 2.25 -4.23
CA ALA A 112 -8.93 3.22 -3.18
C ALA A 112 -10.33 3.85 -3.36
N ASP A 113 -10.70 4.06 -4.63
CA ASP A 113 -11.94 4.72 -5.04
C ASP A 113 -13.11 3.75 -5.24
N ARG A 114 -12.82 2.44 -5.33
CA ARG A 114 -13.83 1.45 -5.66
C ARG A 114 -14.84 1.23 -4.53
N ARG A 115 -16.10 1.35 -4.91
CA ARG A 115 -17.26 0.91 -4.12
C ARG A 115 -17.95 -0.22 -4.88
N TYR A 116 -18.52 -1.15 -4.13
CA TYR A 116 -19.21 -2.32 -4.67
C TYR A 116 -20.61 -2.38 -4.09
N GLU A 117 -21.61 -2.48 -4.95
CA GLU A 117 -23.00 -2.67 -4.55
C GLU A 117 -23.28 -4.17 -4.48
N GLU A 118 -23.40 -4.70 -3.27
CA GLU A 118 -23.69 -6.10 -3.05
C GLU A 118 -25.20 -6.30 -2.90
N PRO A 119 -25.85 -7.10 -3.76
CA PRO A 119 -27.25 -7.45 -3.56
C PRO A 119 -27.37 -8.38 -2.35
N VAL A 120 -28.10 -7.93 -1.32
CA VAL A 120 -28.34 -8.69 -0.09
C VAL A 120 -29.82 -9.07 -0.01
N GLY A 121 -30.05 -10.37 0.16
CA GLY A 121 -31.38 -10.96 0.24
C GLY A 121 -31.80 -11.70 -1.03
N SER A 122 -32.53 -12.80 -0.84
CA SER A 122 -33.15 -13.58 -1.92
C SER A 122 -34.60 -13.12 -2.14
N LYS A 123 -35.05 -13.15 -3.40
CA LYS A 123 -36.46 -12.91 -3.77
C LYS A 123 -37.32 -13.97 -3.06
N HIS A 124 -37.98 -13.60 -1.96
CA HIS A 124 -38.99 -14.46 -1.36
C HIS A 124 -40.32 -14.23 -2.10
N GLU A 125 -40.72 -15.21 -2.92
CA GLU A 125 -41.96 -15.17 -3.72
C GLU A 125 -43.23 -14.97 -2.87
N LEU A 126 -43.18 -15.32 -1.58
CA LEU A 126 -44.31 -15.27 -0.65
C LEU A 126 -44.41 -13.98 0.19
N THR A 127 -43.32 -13.21 0.35
CA THR A 127 -43.30 -12.05 1.29
C THR A 127 -43.20 -10.70 0.60
N GLY A 128 -42.91 -10.66 -0.70
CA GLY A 128 -42.77 -9.40 -1.45
C GLY A 128 -41.59 -8.52 -0.99
N ARG A 129 -40.66 -9.05 -0.18
CA ARG A 129 -39.49 -8.30 0.28
C ARG A 129 -38.60 -7.93 -0.92
N LYS A 130 -38.30 -6.64 -1.02
CA LYS A 130 -37.37 -6.10 -2.00
C LYS A 130 -35.96 -6.63 -1.74
N GLN A 131 -35.23 -6.85 -2.81
CA GLN A 131 -33.79 -7.06 -2.80
C GLN A 131 -33.16 -5.79 -2.24
N ASP A 132 -32.47 -5.90 -1.11
CA ASP A 132 -31.73 -4.79 -0.54
C ASP A 132 -30.34 -4.74 -1.19
N VAL A 133 -29.75 -3.56 -1.26
CA VAL A 133 -28.40 -3.37 -1.78
C VAL A 133 -27.54 -2.81 -0.66
N GLU A 134 -26.50 -3.54 -0.30
CA GLU A 134 -25.50 -3.08 0.67
C GLU A 134 -24.30 -2.47 -0.06
N LEU A 135 -23.93 -1.25 0.33
CA LEU A 135 -22.72 -0.63 -0.16
C LEU A 135 -21.49 -1.19 0.58
N ARG A 136 -20.55 -1.72 -0.18
CA ARG A 136 -19.25 -2.19 0.29
C ARG A 136 -18.15 -1.24 -0.16
N ARG A 137 -17.18 -1.02 0.73
CA ARG A 137 -15.90 -0.43 0.37
C ARG A 137 -14.96 -1.54 -0.05
N VAL A 138 -14.28 -1.35 -1.17
CA VAL A 138 -13.24 -2.27 -1.62
C VAL A 138 -11.92 -1.83 -0.99
N HIS A 139 -11.21 -2.77 -0.38
CA HIS A 139 -9.83 -2.57 0.05
C HIS A 139 -8.96 -3.62 -0.63
N LEU A 140 -7.70 -3.27 -0.91
CA LEU A 140 -6.70 -4.24 -1.36
C LEU A 140 -6.54 -5.34 -0.30
N PRO A 141 -6.85 -6.62 -0.62
CA PRO A 141 -6.65 -7.74 0.28
C PRO A 141 -5.20 -7.79 0.78
N THR A 142 -5.01 -8.26 2.00
CA THR A 142 -3.68 -8.25 2.62
C THR A 142 -2.71 -9.19 1.90
N GLU A 143 -3.20 -10.26 1.26
CA GLU A 143 -2.40 -11.11 0.38
C GLU A 143 -1.85 -10.31 -0.82
N TYR A 144 -2.69 -9.46 -1.43
CA TYR A 144 -2.30 -8.66 -2.60
C TYR A 144 -1.41 -7.49 -2.20
N ALA A 145 -1.68 -6.87 -1.04
CA ALA A 145 -0.84 -5.84 -0.45
C ALA A 145 0.60 -6.32 -0.21
N ARG A 146 0.78 -7.57 0.23
CA ARG A 146 2.13 -8.18 0.33
C ARG A 146 2.80 -8.33 -1.02
N GLY A 147 2.04 -8.74 -2.05
CA GLY A 147 2.53 -8.84 -3.42
C GLY A 147 2.98 -7.48 -3.95
N ALA A 148 2.14 -6.46 -3.80
CA ALA A 148 2.44 -5.08 -4.16
C ALA A 148 3.70 -4.58 -3.45
N PHE A 149 3.81 -4.75 -2.14
CA PHE A 149 5.00 -4.35 -1.37
C PHE A 149 6.28 -5.02 -1.86
N ARG A 150 6.25 -6.32 -2.17
CA ARG A 150 7.42 -7.03 -2.74
C ARG A 150 7.81 -6.43 -4.09
N GLN A 151 6.84 -6.11 -4.93
CA GLN A 151 7.08 -5.54 -6.25
C GLN A 151 7.61 -4.10 -6.15
N LEU A 152 7.08 -3.29 -5.24
CA LEU A 152 7.61 -1.96 -4.91
C LEU A 152 9.06 -2.04 -4.40
N ASN A 153 9.42 -3.05 -3.60
CA ASN A 153 10.80 -3.24 -3.19
C ASN A 153 11.73 -3.61 -4.35
N LYS A 154 11.28 -4.46 -5.28
CA LYS A 154 12.04 -4.71 -6.51
C LYS A 154 12.28 -3.42 -7.30
N CYS A 155 11.26 -2.57 -7.42
CA CYS A 155 11.39 -1.25 -8.03
C CYS A 155 12.45 -0.41 -7.30
N ARG A 156 12.33 -0.28 -5.97
CA ARG A 156 13.26 0.49 -5.14
C ARG A 156 14.72 0.01 -5.25
N GLU A 157 14.94 -1.30 -5.21
CA GLU A 157 16.27 -1.92 -5.36
C GLU A 157 16.88 -1.62 -6.73
N GLN A 158 16.10 -1.78 -7.81
CA GLN A 158 16.55 -1.48 -9.17
C GLN A 158 16.91 -0.02 -9.37
N LEU A 159 16.12 0.88 -8.78
CA LEU A 159 16.35 2.32 -8.84
C LEU A 159 17.56 2.75 -8.00
N LYS A 160 18.15 1.85 -7.19
CA LYS A 160 19.21 2.14 -6.21
C LYS A 160 18.84 3.28 -5.27
N LEU A 161 17.56 3.37 -4.93
CA LEU A 161 17.03 4.39 -4.01
C LEU A 161 17.26 4.01 -2.54
N SER A 162 17.72 2.80 -2.29
CA SER A 162 18.47 2.46 -1.09
C SER A 162 19.81 3.21 -1.11
N ALA A 163 19.78 4.50 -0.80
CA ALA A 163 20.91 5.11 -0.15
C ALA A 163 21.09 4.34 1.16
N ASP A 164 22.21 3.63 1.33
CA ASP A 164 22.66 3.33 2.68
C ASP A 164 22.62 4.66 3.42
N PRO A 165 21.91 4.78 4.56
CA PRO A 165 22.10 5.94 5.41
C PRO A 165 23.61 6.02 5.65
N PRO A 166 24.26 7.19 5.51
CA PRO A 166 25.69 7.29 5.75
C PRO A 166 25.95 6.66 7.10
N THR A 167 26.70 5.55 7.10
CA THR A 167 27.17 4.91 8.32
C THR A 167 27.73 6.03 9.16
N PRO A 168 27.23 6.30 10.38
CA PRO A 168 27.77 7.38 11.17
C PRO A 168 29.27 7.11 11.27
N GLU A 169 30.07 8.01 10.72
CA GLU A 169 31.51 7.96 10.91
C GLU A 169 31.70 7.86 12.41
N ARG A 170 32.33 6.77 12.82
CA ARG A 170 32.74 6.58 14.20
C ARG A 170 33.88 7.57 14.41
N THR A 171 33.56 8.86 14.52
CA THR A 171 34.46 9.88 15.06
C THR A 171 34.59 9.57 16.54
N VAL A 172 35.45 8.60 16.85
CA VAL A 172 36.10 8.52 18.15
C VAL A 172 37.38 9.33 17.99
N ASP A 173 37.22 10.65 17.97
CA ASP A 173 38.31 11.58 18.22
C ASP A 173 38.48 11.73 19.74
N GLY A 174 39.49 11.03 20.26
CA GLY A 174 40.27 11.41 21.44
C GLY A 174 39.91 10.78 22.80
N PRO A 175 40.85 10.79 23.77
CA PRO A 175 42.18 11.40 23.70
C PRO A 175 43.33 10.37 23.65
N ASP A 176 44.34 10.67 22.83
CA ASP A 176 45.71 10.40 23.20
C ASP A 176 46.00 11.23 24.45
N ASP A 177 46.01 10.60 25.62
CA ASP A 177 46.69 11.17 26.78
C ASP A 177 47.21 10.05 27.69
N ALA A 178 48.54 10.02 27.72
CA ALA A 178 49.44 9.65 28.81
C ALA A 178 48.78 9.07 30.07
N TRP A 179 49.23 7.87 30.49
CA TRP A 179 50.04 7.61 31.69
C TRP A 179 50.67 6.21 31.59
#